data_AF-A0AAE1QTK8-F1
#
_entry.id   AF-A0AAE1QTK8-F1
#
_cell.length_a   1.000
_cell.length_b   1.000
_cell.length_c   1.000
_cell.angle_alpha   90.00
_cell.angle_beta   90.00
_cell.angle_gamma   90.00
#
_symmetry.space_group_name_H-M   'P 1'
#
loop_
_entity.id
_entity.type
_entity.pdbx_description
1 polymer ?
#
loop_
_entity_poly.entity_id
_entity_poly.type
_entity_poly.pdbx_seq_one_letter_code
_entity_poly.pdbx_strand_id
1 'polypeptide(L)'
;MRGFVWLDNPITSKNQSTSSNYNVTTSLPHIKISSDTSRFKYTNKKGDRSGIRISRVVSETLRADSENVRWFVMGDDDTFFVPENLVRVLRKYDHNQFYYIGSVSETHWQNHEFSYNMAYGGGGFAISYPLAKAIEKMQDKCIQKYPHLYGSDDRIQACMAELGFDLHGNVMGLLSAHPVAPLVSLHHLDKIQPIFPKLSRIEALRRLNKPIKLDSAGLMQQSICYDRPKGWSISVSWGYSVQINRGILPAREIEKPITTFNDWYGTGDENSFTFNTRPYHKNGCQRPFFYFLSNAYATTNHTRSVYMYDGTHRPKCKWHMADPSGIRHVEVYKKPDPNLWDKEDLTHKGRSLISLNAKAHLGCEMLQEKSIPASATP
;
A
#
# COMPACT_ATOMS: atom_id res chain seq x y z
N MET A 1 8.39 -32.26 -2.85
CA MET A 1 7.34 -31.38 -2.29
C MET A 1 6.86 -32.02 -1.01
N ARG A 2 6.60 -31.23 0.04
CA ARG A 2 6.01 -31.71 1.30
C ARG A 2 4.78 -30.87 1.59
N GLY A 3 3.80 -31.43 2.28
CA GLY A 3 2.52 -30.78 2.45
C GLY A 3 1.69 -31.35 3.59
N PHE A 4 0.63 -30.62 3.89
CA PHE A 4 -0.35 -30.96 4.90
C PHE A 4 -1.74 -30.96 4.29
N VAL A 5 -2.62 -31.81 4.82
CA VAL A 5 -4.06 -31.70 4.63
C VAL A 5 -4.63 -31.04 5.87
N TRP A 6 -5.27 -29.88 5.71
CA TRP A 6 -5.86 -29.12 6.80
C TRP A 6 -7.35 -29.43 6.93
N LEU A 7 -7.78 -29.82 8.12
CA LEU A 7 -9.18 -30.12 8.44
C LEU A 7 -9.72 -29.17 9.51
N ASP A 8 -11.04 -29.00 9.52
CA ASP A 8 -11.75 -28.22 10.53
C ASP A 8 -11.83 -28.96 11.88
N ASN A 9 -12.09 -30.28 11.83
CA ASN A 9 -12.28 -31.11 13.00
C ASN A 9 -11.51 -32.43 12.86
N PRO A 10 -11.13 -33.06 13.98
CA PRO A 10 -10.60 -34.42 13.96
C PRO A 10 -11.61 -35.40 13.32
N ILE A 11 -11.10 -36.37 12.56
CA ILE A 11 -11.92 -37.43 11.98
C ILE A 11 -12.36 -38.36 13.13
N THR A 12 -13.65 -38.34 13.48
CA THR A 12 -14.21 -39.25 14.49
C THR A 12 -14.47 -40.62 13.87
N SER A 13 -13.68 -41.60 14.26
CA SER A 13 -13.75 -42.97 13.76
C SER A 13 -14.97 -43.72 14.32
N LYS A 14 -16.15 -43.56 13.71
CA LYS A 14 -17.31 -44.44 13.99
C LYS A 14 -17.25 -45.79 13.25
N ASN A 15 -16.32 -45.98 12.31
CA ASN A 15 -16.09 -47.23 11.59
C ASN A 15 -14.63 -47.73 11.70
N GLN A 16 -14.04 -47.70 12.90
CA GLN A 16 -12.76 -48.37 13.19
C GLN A 16 -12.91 -49.71 13.91
N SER A 17 -14.08 -50.34 13.88
CA SER A 17 -14.16 -51.80 14.05
C SER A 17 -13.81 -52.44 12.71
N THR A 18 -12.57 -52.94 12.61
CA THR A 18 -11.91 -53.56 11.44
C THR A 18 -11.14 -52.62 10.51
N SER A 19 -10.07 -51.99 11.01
CA SER A 19 -8.80 -51.81 10.26
C SER A 19 -7.72 -51.20 11.15
N SER A 20 -7.34 -51.91 12.19
CA SER A 20 -6.09 -51.69 12.94
C SER A 20 -4.85 -52.12 12.13
N ASN A 21 -4.84 -51.88 10.81
CA ASN A 21 -3.73 -52.21 9.90
C ASN A 21 -3.83 -51.50 8.53
N TYR A 22 -4.38 -50.28 8.45
CA TYR A 22 -3.90 -49.40 7.38
C TYR A 22 -2.52 -48.93 7.82
N ASN A 23 -1.48 -49.60 7.31
CA ASN A 23 -0.19 -48.97 7.09
C ASN A 23 -0.48 -47.72 6.27
N VAL A 24 -0.76 -46.60 6.94
CA VAL A 24 -0.72 -45.26 6.35
C VAL A 24 0.71 -45.14 5.89
N THR A 25 0.91 -45.49 4.62
CA THR A 25 2.20 -45.48 3.98
C THR A 25 2.80 -44.11 4.25
N THR A 26 4.10 -44.07 4.46
CA THR A 26 4.93 -42.85 4.55
C THR A 26 4.81 -41.93 3.31
N SER A 27 3.85 -42.18 2.41
CA SER A 27 3.59 -41.50 1.14
C SER A 27 2.45 -40.49 1.19
N LEU A 28 1.56 -40.50 2.21
CA LEU A 28 0.44 -39.55 2.30
C LEU A 28 0.84 -38.28 3.08
N PRO A 29 0.31 -37.09 2.70
CA PRO A 29 0.58 -35.86 3.45
C PRO A 29 0.03 -35.93 4.88
N HIS A 30 0.69 -35.24 5.81
CA HIS A 30 0.25 -35.21 7.21
C HIS A 30 -1.06 -34.44 7.36
N ILE A 31 -2.01 -35.00 8.14
CA ILE A 31 -3.24 -34.31 8.50
C ILE A 31 -2.97 -33.34 9.65
N LYS A 32 -3.48 -32.10 9.53
CA LYS A 32 -3.42 -31.04 10.54
C LYS A 32 -4.82 -30.50 10.80
N ILE A 33 -5.07 -30.04 12.03
CA ILE A 33 -6.33 -29.39 12.41
C ILE A 33 -6.09 -27.89 12.53
N SER A 34 -6.93 -27.10 11.86
CA SER A 34 -6.82 -25.64 11.92
C SER A 34 -7.18 -25.12 13.31
N SER A 35 -6.51 -24.07 13.78
CA SER A 35 -6.70 -23.56 15.14
C SER A 35 -8.06 -22.86 15.32
N ASP A 36 -8.44 -22.61 16.58
CA ASP A 36 -9.72 -21.98 16.89
C ASP A 36 -9.86 -20.58 16.28
N THR A 37 -11.03 -20.33 15.67
CA THR A 37 -11.40 -19.08 15.01
C THR A 37 -12.63 -18.41 15.65
N SER A 38 -13.10 -18.90 16.80
CA SER A 38 -14.24 -18.34 17.54
C SER A 38 -14.12 -16.83 17.78
N ARG A 39 -12.91 -16.34 18.08
CA ARG A 39 -12.62 -14.92 18.32
C ARG A 39 -12.82 -13.99 17.13
N PHE A 40 -12.88 -14.51 15.89
CA PHE A 40 -13.03 -13.68 14.71
C PHE A 40 -14.51 -13.41 14.43
N LYS A 41 -14.87 -12.14 14.23
CA LYS A 41 -16.23 -11.78 13.81
C LYS A 41 -16.46 -12.22 12.37
N TYR A 42 -17.67 -12.68 12.08
CA TYR A 42 -18.09 -13.03 10.72
C TYR A 42 -19.49 -12.48 10.49
N THR A 43 -19.66 -11.62 9.49
CA THR A 43 -20.91 -10.89 9.25
C THR A 43 -21.45 -11.09 7.84
N ASN A 44 -20.74 -11.80 6.97
CA ASN A 44 -21.22 -12.10 5.62
C ASN A 44 -22.36 -13.13 5.69
N LYS A 45 -23.48 -12.82 5.03
CA LYS A 45 -24.69 -13.66 5.07
C LYS A 45 -24.73 -14.72 3.96
N LYS A 46 -23.88 -14.61 2.95
CA LYS A 46 -23.88 -15.49 1.76
C LYS A 46 -22.75 -16.51 1.77
N GLY A 47 -21.63 -16.20 2.42
CA GLY A 47 -20.48 -17.11 2.50
C GLY A 47 -20.51 -18.01 3.74
N ASP A 48 -19.51 -18.85 3.88
CA ASP A 48 -19.33 -19.74 5.03
C ASP A 48 -18.23 -19.24 5.99
N ARG A 49 -18.47 -19.41 7.30
CA ARG A 49 -17.52 -18.99 8.35
C ARG A 49 -16.18 -19.73 8.27
N SER A 50 -16.15 -20.94 7.70
CA SER A 50 -14.93 -21.72 7.44
C SER A 50 -13.90 -20.97 6.60
N GLY A 51 -14.31 -19.99 5.78
CA GLY A 51 -13.38 -19.13 5.03
C GLY A 51 -12.35 -18.43 5.92
N ILE A 52 -12.68 -18.16 7.19
CA ILE A 52 -11.72 -17.64 8.16
C ILE A 52 -10.61 -18.66 8.44
N ARG A 53 -10.97 -19.92 8.68
CA ARG A 53 -10.00 -21.01 8.91
C ARG A 53 -9.16 -21.26 7.68
N ILE A 54 -9.80 -21.42 6.53
CA ILE A 54 -9.14 -21.68 5.26
C ILE A 54 -8.13 -20.56 4.94
N SER A 55 -8.47 -19.28 5.14
CA SER A 55 -7.51 -18.20 4.95
C SER A 55 -6.26 -18.32 5.84
N ARG A 56 -6.38 -18.86 7.06
CA ARG A 56 -5.26 -18.98 8.01
C ARG A 56 -4.32 -20.14 7.69
N VAL A 57 -4.69 -21.05 6.79
CA VAL A 57 -3.90 -22.25 6.43
C VAL A 57 -2.49 -21.88 5.98
N VAL A 58 -2.29 -20.78 5.23
CA VAL A 58 -0.95 -20.32 4.83
C VAL A 58 -0.08 -20.04 6.05
N SER A 59 -0.59 -19.27 6.99
CA SER A 59 0.10 -18.91 8.24
C SER A 59 0.31 -20.10 9.16
N GLU A 60 -0.68 -20.99 9.28
CA GLU A 60 -0.58 -22.20 10.09
C GLU A 60 0.42 -23.19 9.49
N THR A 61 0.49 -23.28 8.16
CA THR A 61 1.50 -24.08 7.45
C THR A 61 2.91 -23.52 7.68
N LEU A 62 3.08 -22.19 7.59
CA LEU A 62 4.35 -21.54 7.90
C LEU A 62 4.81 -21.84 9.34
N ARG A 63 3.89 -21.82 10.31
CA ARG A 63 4.22 -22.16 11.72
C ARG A 63 4.54 -23.65 11.90
N ALA A 64 3.84 -24.52 11.16
CA ALA A 64 4.04 -25.96 11.25
C ALA A 64 5.35 -26.42 10.60
N ASP A 65 5.75 -25.78 9.50
CA ASP A 65 6.94 -26.14 8.75
C ASP A 65 7.50 -24.95 7.94
N SER A 66 8.62 -24.41 8.40
CA SER A 66 9.29 -23.25 7.78
C SER A 66 10.75 -23.49 7.39
N GLU A 67 11.28 -24.67 7.68
CA GLU A 67 12.70 -24.96 7.46
C GLU A 67 12.97 -25.15 5.96
N ASN A 68 13.95 -24.46 5.37
CA ASN A 68 14.30 -24.62 3.94
C ASN A 68 13.12 -24.50 2.94
N VAL A 69 12.04 -23.80 3.30
CA VAL A 69 10.88 -23.57 2.43
C VAL A 69 11.09 -22.30 1.60
N ARG A 70 10.84 -22.37 0.29
CA ARG A 70 10.92 -21.22 -0.64
C ARG A 70 9.55 -20.66 -1.03
N TRP A 71 8.57 -21.54 -1.15
CA TRP A 71 7.22 -21.25 -1.61
C TRP A 71 6.21 -22.04 -0.79
N PHE A 72 5.12 -21.39 -0.43
CA PHE A 72 3.92 -22.01 0.10
C PHE A 72 2.90 -22.09 -1.02
N VAL A 73 2.29 -23.26 -1.22
CA VAL A 73 1.28 -23.48 -2.26
C VAL A 73 0.03 -23.96 -1.57
N MET A 74 -1.07 -23.29 -1.86
CA MET A 74 -2.40 -23.62 -1.35
C MET A 74 -3.30 -23.99 -2.51
N GLY A 75 -4.16 -24.97 -2.30
CA GLY A 75 -5.23 -25.36 -3.21
C GLY A 75 -6.32 -26.07 -2.43
N ASP A 76 -7.47 -26.20 -3.06
CA ASP A 76 -8.65 -26.86 -2.50
C ASP A 76 -8.51 -28.39 -2.57
N ASP A 77 -9.45 -29.11 -1.95
CA ASP A 77 -9.45 -30.58 -1.89
C ASP A 77 -9.73 -31.26 -3.26
N ASP A 78 -10.19 -30.48 -4.23
CA ASP A 78 -10.38 -30.85 -5.64
C ASP A 78 -9.32 -30.24 -6.59
N THR A 79 -8.30 -29.56 -6.08
CA THR A 79 -7.25 -28.95 -6.90
C THR A 79 -6.14 -29.95 -7.25
N PHE A 80 -5.89 -30.14 -8.55
CA PHE A 80 -4.79 -31.00 -9.04
C PHE A 80 -3.58 -30.17 -9.49
N PHE A 81 -2.42 -30.39 -8.84
CA PHE A 81 -1.16 -29.75 -9.24
C PHE A 81 -0.28 -30.70 -10.06
N VAL A 82 0.40 -30.16 -11.08
CA VAL A 82 1.51 -30.82 -11.78
C VAL A 82 2.84 -30.28 -11.23
N PRO A 83 3.50 -30.96 -10.28
CA PRO A 83 4.60 -30.39 -9.48
C PRO A 83 5.78 -29.91 -10.31
N GLU A 84 6.17 -30.66 -11.34
CA GLU A 84 7.31 -30.33 -12.20
C GLU A 84 7.06 -29.01 -12.95
N ASN A 85 5.82 -28.79 -13.41
CA ASN A 85 5.43 -27.56 -14.08
C ASN A 85 5.34 -26.39 -13.11
N LEU A 86 4.78 -26.62 -11.92
CA LEU A 86 4.73 -25.62 -10.86
C LEU A 86 6.14 -25.13 -10.51
N VAL A 87 7.09 -26.05 -10.29
CA VAL A 87 8.50 -25.70 -10.02
C VAL A 87 9.14 -24.96 -11.20
N ARG A 88 8.85 -25.36 -12.46
CA ARG A 88 9.35 -24.66 -13.66
C ARG A 88 8.84 -23.22 -13.77
N VAL A 89 7.64 -22.93 -13.26
CA VAL A 89 7.09 -21.57 -13.20
C VAL A 89 7.72 -20.80 -12.04
N LEU A 90 7.67 -21.34 -10.83
CA LEU A 90 8.14 -20.65 -9.61
C LEU A 90 9.65 -20.35 -9.64
N ARG A 91 10.46 -21.19 -10.28
CA ARG A 91 11.92 -20.95 -10.42
C ARG A 91 12.28 -19.71 -11.25
N LYS A 92 11.32 -19.14 -11.98
CA LYS A 92 11.52 -17.89 -12.75
C LYS A 92 11.58 -16.66 -11.86
N TYR A 93 11.14 -16.78 -10.61
CA TYR A 93 11.01 -15.68 -9.65
C TYR A 93 12.04 -15.82 -8.54
N ASP A 94 12.58 -14.69 -8.06
CA ASP A 94 13.46 -14.68 -6.89
C ASP A 94 12.63 -14.92 -5.62
N HIS A 95 12.65 -16.15 -5.12
CA HIS A 95 11.90 -16.55 -3.92
C HIS A 95 12.22 -15.76 -2.64
N ASN A 96 13.23 -14.87 -2.65
CA ASN A 96 13.52 -13.93 -1.57
C ASN A 96 12.75 -12.60 -1.66
N GLN A 97 12.00 -12.37 -2.74
CA GLN A 97 11.09 -11.22 -2.89
C GLN A 97 9.64 -11.59 -2.60
N PHE A 98 8.77 -10.59 -2.50
CA PHE A 98 7.34 -10.81 -2.29
C PHE A 98 6.64 -11.16 -3.61
N TYR A 99 6.14 -12.40 -3.69
CA TYR A 99 5.31 -12.88 -4.79
C TYR A 99 4.04 -13.57 -4.30
N TYR A 100 2.94 -13.17 -4.92
CA TYR A 100 1.62 -13.81 -4.85
C TYR A 100 1.23 -14.22 -6.26
N ILE A 101 1.20 -15.52 -6.52
CA ILE A 101 1.11 -16.07 -7.87
C ILE A 101 -0.09 -17.01 -7.92
N GLY A 102 -1.05 -16.72 -8.79
CA GLY A 102 -2.15 -17.60 -9.11
C GLY A 102 -2.98 -17.00 -10.24
N SER A 103 -4.21 -17.47 -10.41
CA SER A 103 -5.09 -17.00 -11.46
C SER A 103 -6.28 -16.23 -10.89
N VAL A 104 -6.73 -15.23 -11.65
CA VAL A 104 -8.06 -14.64 -11.49
C VAL A 104 -9.14 -15.65 -11.91
N SER A 105 -10.40 -15.37 -11.57
CA SER A 105 -11.54 -16.16 -12.01
C SER A 105 -11.78 -15.99 -13.52
N GLU A 106 -12.30 -17.02 -14.18
CA GLU A 106 -12.79 -16.97 -15.55
C GLU A 106 -14.02 -16.04 -15.71
N THR A 107 -14.71 -15.77 -14.60
CA THR A 107 -15.95 -15.01 -14.57
C THR A 107 -15.68 -13.56 -14.20
N HIS A 108 -15.94 -12.65 -15.14
CA HIS A 108 -15.81 -11.19 -14.94
C HIS A 108 -16.53 -10.69 -13.68
N TRP A 109 -17.75 -11.17 -13.42
CA TRP A 109 -18.53 -10.80 -12.24
C TRP A 109 -17.82 -11.16 -10.93
N GLN A 110 -17.19 -12.34 -10.84
CA GLN A 110 -16.47 -12.75 -9.65
C GLN A 110 -15.25 -11.85 -9.43
N ASN A 111 -14.49 -11.53 -10.48
CA ASN A 111 -13.33 -10.64 -10.38
C ASN A 111 -13.72 -9.22 -9.98
N HIS A 112 -14.88 -8.74 -10.45
CA HIS A 112 -15.44 -7.44 -10.07
C HIS A 112 -15.90 -7.42 -8.60
N GLU A 113 -16.62 -8.46 -8.15
CA GLU A 113 -17.17 -8.51 -6.79
C GLU A 113 -16.09 -8.73 -5.72
N PHE A 114 -15.03 -9.48 -6.03
CA PHE A 114 -13.94 -9.77 -5.08
C PHE A 114 -12.72 -8.91 -5.36
N SER A 115 -11.88 -9.28 -6.33
CA SER A 115 -10.75 -8.47 -6.77
C SER A 115 -10.07 -9.09 -8.00
N TYR A 116 -9.69 -8.26 -8.97
CA TYR A 116 -8.80 -8.65 -10.07
C TYR A 116 -7.37 -8.95 -9.62
N ASN A 117 -7.01 -8.60 -8.39
CA ASN A 117 -5.70 -8.86 -7.79
C ASN A 117 -5.73 -10.08 -6.86
N MET A 118 -6.84 -10.81 -6.81
CA MET A 118 -6.98 -12.04 -6.03
C MET A 118 -6.59 -13.25 -6.87
N ALA A 119 -5.77 -14.12 -6.31
CA ALA A 119 -5.68 -15.48 -6.80
C ALA A 119 -6.79 -16.32 -6.18
N TYR A 120 -7.64 -16.92 -7.01
CA TYR A 120 -8.79 -17.72 -6.57
C TYR A 120 -8.32 -19.11 -6.10
N GLY A 121 -8.79 -19.51 -4.92
CA GLY A 121 -8.33 -20.68 -4.17
C GLY A 121 -8.55 -22.01 -4.90
N GLY A 122 -9.67 -22.15 -5.62
CA GLY A 122 -9.97 -23.35 -6.41
C GLY A 122 -9.02 -23.61 -7.57
N GLY A 123 -8.31 -22.59 -8.07
CA GLY A 123 -7.21 -22.76 -9.03
C GLY A 123 -5.85 -23.00 -8.36
N GLY A 124 -5.79 -22.83 -7.04
CA GLY A 124 -4.59 -22.78 -6.25
C GLY A 124 -3.77 -21.49 -6.43
N PHE A 125 -2.96 -21.18 -5.43
CA PHE A 125 -2.02 -20.08 -5.48
C PHE A 125 -0.72 -20.40 -4.74
N ALA A 126 0.35 -19.71 -5.11
CA ALA A 126 1.66 -19.79 -4.50
C ALA A 126 2.06 -18.44 -3.88
N ILE A 127 2.62 -18.48 -2.67
CA ILE A 127 3.16 -17.34 -1.95
C ILE A 127 4.63 -17.59 -1.64
N SER A 128 5.49 -16.64 -1.98
CA SER A 128 6.91 -16.69 -1.62
C SER A 128 7.10 -16.71 -0.11
N TYR A 129 8.11 -17.42 0.39
CA TYR A 129 8.41 -17.49 1.82
C TYR A 129 8.43 -16.14 2.58
N PRO A 130 9.14 -15.10 2.11
CA PRO A 130 9.18 -13.81 2.82
C PRO A 130 7.81 -13.11 2.88
N LEU A 131 6.97 -13.29 1.86
CA LEU A 131 5.60 -12.79 1.85
C LEU A 131 4.69 -13.56 2.80
N ALA A 132 4.79 -14.89 2.85
CA ALA A 132 4.07 -15.69 3.83
C ALA A 132 4.42 -15.26 5.27
N LYS A 133 5.70 -14.96 5.54
CA LYS A 133 6.15 -14.38 6.81
C LYS A 133 5.55 -13.00 7.09
N ALA A 134 5.39 -12.15 6.08
CA ALA A 134 4.78 -10.83 6.24
C ALA A 134 3.29 -10.95 6.58
N ILE A 135 2.56 -11.82 5.85
CA ILE A 135 1.15 -12.10 6.09
C ILE A 135 0.95 -12.67 7.50
N GLU A 136 1.72 -13.69 7.89
CA GLU A 136 1.51 -14.40 9.16
C GLU A 136 1.53 -13.48 10.39
N LYS A 137 2.39 -12.46 10.36
CA LYS A 137 2.52 -11.46 11.43
C LYS A 137 1.29 -10.56 11.60
N MET A 138 0.49 -10.40 10.54
CA MET A 138 -0.60 -9.40 10.50
C MET A 138 -1.98 -10.00 10.20
N GLN A 139 -2.04 -11.23 9.69
CA GLN A 139 -3.24 -11.85 9.15
C GLN A 139 -4.40 -11.88 10.13
N ASP A 140 -4.16 -12.23 11.39
CA ASP A 140 -5.22 -12.30 12.40
C ASP A 140 -5.87 -10.91 12.62
N LYS A 141 -5.08 -9.82 12.63
CA LYS A 141 -5.60 -8.45 12.74
C LYS A 141 -6.38 -8.05 11.48
N CYS A 142 -5.86 -8.40 10.30
CA CYS A 142 -6.53 -8.19 9.03
C CYS A 142 -7.91 -8.89 8.99
N ILE A 143 -7.98 -10.18 9.34
CA ILE A 143 -9.25 -10.92 9.37
C ILE A 143 -10.28 -10.26 10.30
N GLN A 144 -9.86 -9.76 11.48
CA GLN A 144 -10.75 -9.04 12.39
C GLN A 144 -11.30 -7.73 11.81
N LYS A 145 -10.52 -7.05 10.99
CA LYS A 145 -10.88 -5.79 10.32
C LYS A 145 -11.92 -5.99 9.22
N TYR A 146 -11.91 -7.17 8.60
CA TYR A 146 -12.75 -7.48 7.44
C TYR A 146 -13.76 -8.62 7.70
N PRO A 147 -14.63 -8.53 8.72
CA PRO A 147 -15.54 -9.63 9.07
C PRO A 147 -16.62 -9.91 8.00
N HIS A 148 -16.82 -8.97 7.07
CA HIS A 148 -17.84 -9.03 6.03
C HIS A 148 -17.39 -9.71 4.73
N LEU A 149 -16.10 -10.06 4.59
CA LEU A 149 -15.59 -10.72 3.37
C LEU A 149 -16.15 -12.14 3.23
N TYR A 150 -16.30 -12.58 1.99
CA TYR A 150 -17.05 -13.79 1.66
C TYR A 150 -16.28 -15.08 2.00
N GLY A 151 -15.10 -15.24 1.41
CA GLY A 151 -14.35 -16.49 1.44
C GLY A 151 -12.93 -16.31 1.97
N SER A 152 -12.14 -17.38 1.88
CA SER A 152 -10.73 -17.36 2.28
C SER A 152 -9.86 -16.49 1.40
N ASP A 153 -10.08 -16.56 0.09
CA ASP A 153 -9.19 -15.96 -0.90
C ASP A 153 -9.34 -14.45 -0.88
N ASP A 154 -10.58 -13.99 -0.71
CA ASP A 154 -10.97 -12.60 -0.49
C ASP A 154 -10.24 -12.03 0.74
N ARG A 155 -10.13 -12.84 1.80
CA ARG A 155 -9.39 -12.47 3.03
C ARG A 155 -7.88 -12.45 2.81
N ILE A 156 -7.32 -13.44 2.12
CA ILE A 156 -5.91 -13.44 1.75
C ILE A 156 -5.61 -12.20 0.93
N GLN A 157 -6.37 -11.94 -0.14
CA GLN A 157 -6.18 -10.78 -0.98
C GLN A 157 -6.32 -9.47 -0.20
N ALA A 158 -7.29 -9.35 0.71
CA ALA A 158 -7.42 -8.17 1.55
C ALA A 158 -6.18 -7.96 2.45
N CYS A 159 -5.66 -9.03 3.06
CA CYS A 159 -4.43 -8.93 3.86
C CYS A 159 -3.20 -8.63 3.00
N MET A 160 -3.18 -9.11 1.76
CA MET A 160 -2.12 -8.85 0.79
C MET A 160 -2.15 -7.41 0.26
N ALA A 161 -3.35 -6.86 0.08
CA ALA A 161 -3.56 -5.47 -0.28
C ALA A 161 -3.02 -4.52 0.81
N GLU A 162 -2.97 -4.94 2.07
CA GLU A 162 -2.29 -4.17 3.12
C GLU A 162 -0.75 -4.13 2.95
N LEU A 163 -0.18 -4.75 1.89
CA LEU A 163 1.27 -4.82 1.59
C LEU A 163 1.78 -4.07 0.32
N GLY A 164 0.96 -3.53 -0.62
CA GLY A 164 1.37 -2.63 -1.75
C GLY A 164 0.58 -2.69 -3.09
N PHE A 165 0.68 -1.68 -4.02
CA PHE A 165 -0.23 -1.47 -5.20
C PHE A 165 0.40 -1.01 -6.55
N ASP A 166 -0.19 -1.40 -7.70
CA ASP A 166 0.13 -0.96 -9.09
C ASP A 166 -0.91 0.03 -9.67
N LEU A 167 -0.48 1.09 -10.38
CA LEU A 167 -1.35 2.15 -10.93
C LEU A 167 -0.89 2.62 -12.34
N HIS A 168 -1.80 3.19 -13.14
CA HIS A 168 -1.45 3.83 -14.43
C HIS A 168 -1.99 5.27 -14.57
N GLY A 169 -1.67 5.93 -15.70
CA GLY A 169 -2.09 7.30 -15.95
C GLY A 169 -1.26 8.34 -15.19
N ASN A 170 -1.89 9.40 -14.67
CA ASN A 170 -1.17 10.46 -13.95
C ASN A 170 -1.06 10.13 -12.46
N VAL A 171 0.02 9.47 -12.06
CA VAL A 171 0.31 9.11 -10.65
C VAL A 171 0.65 10.29 -9.74
N MET A 172 0.49 11.53 -10.20
CA MET A 172 0.83 12.74 -9.43
C MET A 172 0.18 12.76 -8.05
N GLY A 173 -1.12 12.49 -7.97
CA GLY A 173 -1.85 12.56 -6.71
C GLY A 173 -1.39 11.49 -5.72
N LEU A 174 -1.01 10.30 -6.20
CA LEU A 174 -0.43 9.24 -5.37
C LEU A 174 0.93 9.68 -4.83
N LEU A 175 1.86 10.04 -5.71
CA LEU A 175 3.23 10.40 -5.31
C LEU A 175 3.27 11.66 -4.43
N SER A 176 2.33 12.59 -4.63
CA SER A 176 2.22 13.82 -3.81
C SER A 176 1.64 13.59 -2.41
N ALA A 177 1.01 12.44 -2.19
CA ALA A 177 0.48 12.01 -0.91
C ALA A 177 1.12 10.68 -0.46
N HIS A 178 2.35 10.40 -0.94
CA HIS A 178 3.07 9.22 -0.52
C HIS A 178 3.22 9.26 1.01
N PRO A 179 2.89 8.16 1.72
CA PRO A 179 2.92 8.13 3.18
C PRO A 179 4.33 8.36 3.69
N VAL A 180 4.47 8.51 5.02
CA VAL A 180 5.77 8.53 5.69
C VAL A 180 6.35 7.11 5.70
N ALA A 181 6.74 6.64 4.52
CA ALA A 181 7.44 5.40 4.21
C ALA A 181 8.51 5.69 3.14
N PRO A 182 9.60 4.90 3.05
CA PRO A 182 10.61 5.10 2.01
C PRO A 182 10.05 4.76 0.62
N LEU A 183 10.28 5.64 -0.37
CA LEU A 183 10.03 5.29 -1.77
C LEU A 183 11.13 4.33 -2.24
N VAL A 184 10.77 3.08 -2.50
CA VAL A 184 11.73 2.02 -2.87
C VAL A 184 11.93 1.93 -4.38
N SER A 185 10.86 1.94 -5.15
CA SER A 185 10.92 1.76 -6.61
C SER A 185 9.70 2.35 -7.31
N LEU A 186 9.90 2.76 -8.56
CA LEU A 186 8.83 3.07 -9.50
C LEU A 186 8.95 2.11 -10.68
N HIS A 187 7.86 1.41 -11.00
CA HIS A 187 7.77 0.49 -12.13
C HIS A 187 6.76 1.02 -13.17
N HIS A 188 6.77 0.48 -14.39
CA HIS A 188 5.91 0.92 -15.50
C HIS A 188 6.01 2.41 -15.88
N LEU A 189 7.22 2.96 -15.83
CA LEU A 189 7.46 4.37 -16.18
C LEU A 189 6.97 4.72 -17.59
N ASP A 190 6.96 3.75 -18.51
CA ASP A 190 6.45 3.85 -19.88
C ASP A 190 4.91 3.90 -19.97
N LYS A 191 4.19 3.42 -18.95
CA LYS A 191 2.71 3.41 -18.89
C LYS A 191 2.12 4.56 -18.10
N ILE A 192 2.87 5.14 -17.17
CA ILE A 192 2.45 6.35 -16.45
C ILE A 192 2.83 7.62 -17.23
N GLN A 193 2.08 8.71 -17.01
CA GLN A 193 2.49 10.03 -17.48
C GLN A 193 3.80 10.45 -16.80
N PRO A 194 4.62 11.32 -17.44
CA PRO A 194 5.80 11.87 -16.78
C PRO A 194 5.45 12.49 -15.43
N ILE A 195 6.16 12.09 -14.38
CA ILE A 195 5.92 12.53 -13.00
C ILE A 195 6.12 14.05 -12.81
N PHE A 196 6.78 14.72 -13.75
CA PHE A 196 6.89 16.17 -13.79
C PHE A 196 6.23 16.72 -15.06
N PRO A 197 5.37 17.75 -14.96
CA PRO A 197 4.77 18.37 -16.13
C PRO A 197 5.81 18.90 -17.10
N LYS A 198 5.52 18.80 -18.42
CA LYS A 198 6.34 19.33 -19.52
C LYS A 198 7.75 18.72 -19.63
N LEU A 199 8.03 17.61 -18.95
CA LEU A 199 9.26 16.83 -19.11
C LEU A 199 8.98 15.48 -19.74
N SER A 200 9.97 14.91 -20.43
CA SER A 200 9.99 13.49 -20.74
C SER A 200 10.22 12.64 -19.49
N ARG A 201 9.93 11.34 -19.57
CA ARG A 201 10.15 10.38 -18.46
C ARG A 201 11.61 10.35 -18.01
N ILE A 202 12.55 10.38 -18.95
CA ILE A 202 14.00 10.36 -18.64
C ILE A 202 14.42 11.66 -17.97
N GLU A 203 13.97 12.81 -18.47
CA GLU A 203 14.26 14.11 -17.83
C GLU A 203 13.64 14.19 -16.43
N ALA A 204 12.46 13.61 -16.26
CA ALA A 204 11.79 13.53 -14.97
C ALA A 204 12.61 12.69 -13.96
N LEU A 205 13.12 11.54 -14.36
CA LEU A 205 14.03 10.74 -13.51
C LEU A 205 15.34 11.46 -13.22
N ARG A 206 15.93 12.12 -14.21
CA ARG A 206 17.16 12.93 -14.00
C ARG A 206 16.92 14.05 -12.99
N ARG A 207 15.73 14.67 -13.02
CA ARG A 207 15.34 15.67 -12.03
C ARG A 207 15.12 15.06 -10.65
N LEU A 208 14.45 13.92 -10.57
CA LEU A 208 14.22 13.19 -9.31
C LEU A 208 15.52 12.71 -8.65
N ASN A 209 16.56 12.42 -9.44
CA ASN A 209 17.87 12.03 -8.93
C ASN A 209 18.55 13.13 -8.08
N LYS A 210 18.15 14.40 -8.23
CA LYS A 210 18.72 15.50 -7.44
C LYS A 210 18.39 15.39 -5.95
N PRO A 211 17.11 15.37 -5.51
CA PRO A 211 16.78 15.16 -4.11
C PRO A 211 17.19 13.77 -3.59
N ILE A 212 17.15 12.72 -4.43
CA ILE A 212 17.63 11.38 -4.05
C ILE A 212 19.07 11.43 -3.51
N LYS A 213 19.96 12.15 -4.21
CA LYS A 213 21.37 12.29 -3.80
C LYS A 213 21.56 13.12 -2.53
N LEU A 214 20.58 13.96 -2.18
CA LEU A 214 20.65 14.82 -1.01
C LEU A 214 20.12 14.13 0.25
N ASP A 215 19.01 13.40 0.11
CA ASP A 215 18.37 12.67 1.21
C ASP A 215 17.32 11.69 0.66
N SER A 216 17.75 10.49 0.25
CA SER A 216 16.86 9.47 -0.29
C SER A 216 15.81 8.99 0.72
N ALA A 217 16.14 9.00 2.01
CA ALA A 217 15.24 8.54 3.07
C ALA A 217 14.01 9.45 3.24
N GLY A 218 14.16 10.75 2.96
CA GLY A 218 13.09 11.74 3.00
C GLY A 218 12.31 11.92 1.70
N LEU A 219 12.63 11.18 0.63
CA LEU A 219 12.04 11.38 -0.69
C LEU A 219 10.53 11.11 -0.71
N MET A 220 9.77 12.02 -1.30
CA MET A 220 8.31 12.02 -1.44
C MET A 220 7.52 12.01 -0.13
N GLN A 221 8.18 12.03 1.02
CA GLN A 221 7.50 12.07 2.31
C GLN A 221 6.61 13.31 2.44
N GLN A 222 5.38 13.05 2.86
CA GLN A 222 4.40 14.09 3.07
C GLN A 222 4.60 14.78 4.43
N SER A 223 4.66 16.12 4.40
CA SER A 223 4.54 16.99 5.58
C SER A 223 3.36 17.93 5.39
N ILE A 224 2.62 18.24 6.46
CA ILE A 224 1.41 19.06 6.38
C ILE A 224 1.54 20.24 7.33
N CYS A 225 1.12 21.42 6.87
CA CYS A 225 1.24 22.67 7.62
C CYS A 225 0.11 23.63 7.24
N TYR A 226 -0.12 24.59 8.11
CA TYR A 226 -1.27 25.48 8.02
C TYR A 226 -0.83 26.93 8.09
N ASP A 227 -1.12 27.71 7.04
CA ASP A 227 -1.04 29.17 7.08
C ASP A 227 -2.42 29.69 7.51
N ARG A 228 -2.65 29.74 8.82
CA ARG A 228 -3.95 30.15 9.40
C ARG A 228 -4.36 31.58 9.00
N PRO A 229 -3.47 32.60 9.01
CA PRO A 229 -3.83 33.95 8.56
C PRO A 229 -4.36 34.00 7.12
N LYS A 230 -3.80 33.17 6.22
CA LYS A 230 -4.26 33.08 4.83
C LYS A 230 -5.37 32.06 4.60
N GLY A 231 -5.66 31.23 5.61
CA GLY A 231 -6.61 30.13 5.54
C GLY A 231 -6.15 29.02 4.59
N TRP A 232 -4.86 28.68 4.56
CA TRP A 232 -4.33 27.65 3.65
C TRP A 232 -3.85 26.40 4.38
N SER A 233 -4.11 25.23 3.78
CA SER A 233 -3.42 23.99 4.11
C SER A 233 -2.37 23.67 3.06
N ILE A 234 -1.12 23.52 3.51
CA ILE A 234 0.04 23.27 2.67
C ILE A 234 0.48 21.82 2.89
N SER A 235 0.61 21.07 1.80
CA SER A 235 1.17 19.71 1.79
C SER A 235 2.48 19.73 1.01
N VAL A 236 3.54 19.19 1.60
CA VAL A 236 4.85 19.08 0.98
C VAL A 236 5.19 17.60 0.81
N SER A 237 5.34 17.15 -0.42
CA SER A 237 5.99 15.89 -0.77
C SER A 237 7.45 16.22 -1.13
N TRP A 238 8.36 16.07 -0.17
CA TRP A 238 9.72 16.60 -0.32
C TRP A 238 10.45 15.93 -1.48
N GLY A 239 11.09 16.73 -2.34
CA GLY A 239 11.75 16.24 -3.55
C GLY A 239 10.79 15.94 -4.71
N TYR A 240 9.50 16.25 -4.58
CA TYR A 240 8.53 16.01 -5.64
C TYR A 240 7.56 17.18 -5.88
N SER A 241 6.65 17.48 -4.94
CA SER A 241 5.60 18.49 -5.13
C SER A 241 5.22 19.23 -3.84
N VAL A 242 4.66 20.43 -4.00
CA VAL A 242 3.99 21.18 -2.94
C VAL A 242 2.58 21.51 -3.40
N GLN A 243 1.60 21.27 -2.53
CA GLN A 243 0.19 21.59 -2.74
C GLN A 243 -0.23 22.70 -1.78
N ILE A 244 -0.75 23.81 -2.29
CA ILE A 244 -1.41 24.84 -1.48
C ILE A 244 -2.92 24.71 -1.70
N ASN A 245 -3.61 24.20 -0.68
CA ASN A 245 -5.06 24.09 -0.63
C ASN A 245 -5.62 25.35 0.01
N ARG A 246 -6.70 25.84 -0.56
CA ARG A 246 -7.49 26.90 0.04
C ARG A 246 -8.50 26.30 1.03
N GLY A 247 -8.48 26.76 2.27
CA GLY A 247 -9.21 26.20 3.40
C GLY A 247 -8.27 25.46 4.35
N ILE A 248 -8.67 25.38 5.62
CA ILE A 248 -7.98 24.56 6.64
C ILE A 248 -8.56 23.15 6.59
N LEU A 249 -8.03 22.33 5.69
CA LEU A 249 -8.40 20.92 5.52
C LEU A 249 -7.73 20.03 6.60
N PRO A 250 -8.42 19.05 7.19
CA PRO A 250 -7.81 18.10 8.12
C PRO A 250 -6.69 17.29 7.48
N ALA A 251 -5.68 16.91 8.28
CA ALA A 251 -4.56 16.08 7.81
C ALA A 251 -5.02 14.77 7.15
N ARG A 252 -5.98 14.07 7.78
CA ARG A 252 -6.62 12.84 7.25
C ARG A 252 -7.26 13.02 5.87
N GLU A 253 -7.63 14.24 5.49
CA GLU A 253 -8.13 14.53 4.14
C GLU A 253 -6.99 14.77 3.16
N ILE A 254 -5.93 15.46 3.59
CA ILE A 254 -4.75 15.77 2.77
C ILE A 254 -3.88 14.54 2.49
N GLU A 255 -3.85 13.59 3.42
CA GLU A 255 -3.20 12.28 3.29
C GLU A 255 -3.85 11.40 2.22
N LYS A 256 -5.12 11.65 1.88
CA LYS A 256 -5.76 10.95 0.77
C LYS A 256 -5.21 11.47 -0.55
N PRO A 257 -4.67 10.60 -1.41
CA PRO A 257 -4.21 10.99 -2.73
C PRO A 257 -5.37 11.51 -3.57
N ILE A 258 -5.10 12.56 -4.35
CA ILE A 258 -6.07 13.10 -5.31
C ILE A 258 -6.16 12.15 -6.51
N THR A 259 -7.36 11.70 -6.86
CA THR A 259 -7.59 10.74 -7.96
C THR A 259 -7.22 11.36 -9.31
N THR A 260 -5.96 11.20 -9.69
CA THR A 260 -5.35 11.71 -10.94
C THR A 260 -4.80 10.56 -11.77
N PHE A 261 -4.56 9.44 -11.13
CA PHE A 261 -4.27 8.15 -11.72
C PHE A 261 -5.57 7.42 -11.99
N ASN A 262 -5.46 6.36 -12.77
CA ASN A 262 -6.56 5.47 -13.06
C ASN A 262 -6.16 4.06 -12.61
N ASP A 263 -7.17 3.23 -12.36
CA ASP A 263 -6.99 1.78 -12.20
C ASP A 263 -6.53 1.18 -13.52
N TRP A 264 -5.94 -0.02 -13.53
CA TRP A 264 -5.38 -0.63 -14.74
C TRP A 264 -6.33 -0.67 -15.96
N TYR A 265 -7.65 -0.77 -15.74
CA TYR A 265 -8.65 -0.84 -16.80
C TYR A 265 -9.21 0.53 -17.20
N GLY A 266 -8.84 1.61 -16.50
CA GLY A 266 -9.25 2.96 -16.82
C GLY A 266 -10.75 3.21 -16.63
N THR A 267 -11.37 2.52 -15.67
CA THR A 267 -12.81 2.59 -15.41
C THR A 267 -13.22 3.96 -14.86
N GLY A 268 -12.31 4.64 -14.17
CA GLY A 268 -12.57 5.91 -13.52
C GLY A 268 -13.48 5.79 -12.29
N ASP A 269 -13.68 4.58 -11.78
CA ASP A 269 -14.43 4.31 -10.56
C ASP A 269 -13.50 4.44 -9.34
N GLU A 270 -13.87 5.29 -8.38
CA GLU A 270 -13.12 5.47 -7.13
C GLU A 270 -13.07 4.17 -6.30
N ASN A 271 -14.00 3.23 -6.50
CA ASN A 271 -13.96 1.90 -5.87
C ASN A 271 -12.99 0.92 -6.54
N SER A 272 -12.40 1.27 -7.69
CA SER A 272 -11.39 0.42 -8.34
C SER A 272 -10.02 0.46 -7.63
N PHE A 273 -9.87 1.31 -6.61
CA PHE A 273 -8.67 1.39 -5.79
C PHE A 273 -8.86 0.72 -4.43
N THR A 274 -7.83 0.00 -4.02
CA THR A 274 -7.69 -0.66 -2.70
C THR A 274 -7.37 0.31 -1.56
N PHE A 275 -7.33 1.63 -1.82
CA PHE A 275 -7.06 2.69 -0.85
C PHE A 275 -7.96 3.90 -1.10
N ASN A 276 -8.21 4.66 -0.03
CA ASN A 276 -9.08 5.84 -0.11
C ASN A 276 -8.41 6.96 -0.91
N THR A 277 -9.10 7.43 -1.93
CA THR A 277 -8.72 8.62 -2.69
C THR A 277 -9.60 9.82 -2.30
N ARG A 278 -9.25 11.01 -2.78
CA ARG A 278 -10.14 12.18 -2.77
C ARG A 278 -10.32 12.72 -4.18
N PRO A 279 -11.51 13.25 -4.52
CA PRO A 279 -11.85 13.55 -5.90
C PRO A 279 -10.98 14.66 -6.50
N TYR A 280 -10.64 14.51 -7.78
CA TYR A 280 -10.10 15.61 -8.56
C TYR A 280 -11.24 16.52 -9.04
N HIS A 281 -11.60 17.51 -8.21
CA HIS A 281 -12.75 18.39 -8.46
C HIS A 281 -12.77 19.00 -9.86
N LYS A 282 -13.91 18.98 -10.55
CA LYS A 282 -14.08 19.66 -11.85
C LYS A 282 -13.98 21.18 -11.71
N ASN A 283 -14.45 21.73 -10.59
CA ASN A 283 -14.35 23.14 -10.28
C ASN A 283 -12.89 23.52 -9.94
N GLY A 284 -12.28 24.35 -10.80
CA GLY A 284 -10.90 24.83 -10.61
C GLY A 284 -10.67 25.58 -9.30
N CYS A 285 -11.73 26.11 -8.66
CA CYS A 285 -11.63 26.75 -7.36
C CYS A 285 -11.37 25.76 -6.22
N GLN A 286 -11.85 24.52 -6.31
CA GLN A 286 -11.65 23.50 -5.29
C GLN A 286 -10.32 22.75 -5.44
N ARG A 287 -9.63 22.93 -6.57
CA ARG A 287 -8.33 22.29 -6.81
C ARG A 287 -7.21 22.99 -6.03
N PRO A 288 -6.26 22.26 -5.44
CA PRO A 288 -5.07 22.87 -4.87
C PRO A 288 -4.17 23.46 -5.95
N PHE A 289 -3.33 24.42 -5.57
CA PHE A 289 -2.24 24.92 -6.40
C PHE A 289 -1.06 23.97 -6.30
N PHE A 290 -0.65 23.40 -7.44
CA PHE A 290 0.48 22.47 -7.52
C PHE A 290 1.76 23.21 -7.91
N TYR A 291 2.82 22.92 -7.16
CA TYR A 291 4.18 23.36 -7.45
C TYR A 291 5.04 22.11 -7.53
N PHE A 292 5.78 21.95 -8.62
CA PHE A 292 6.60 20.77 -8.86
C PHE A 292 8.07 21.08 -8.72
N LEU A 293 8.84 20.11 -8.24
CA LEU A 293 10.28 20.25 -8.10
C LEU A 293 10.89 20.74 -9.43
N SER A 294 11.66 21.81 -9.35
CA SER A 294 12.49 22.34 -10.41
C SER A 294 13.96 22.01 -10.15
N ASN A 295 14.43 22.28 -8.92
CA ASN A 295 15.80 22.00 -8.52
C ASN A 295 15.94 21.76 -7.02
N ALA A 296 17.01 21.10 -6.60
CA ALA A 296 17.37 20.89 -5.20
C ALA A 296 18.88 21.06 -5.02
N TYR A 297 19.27 21.67 -3.91
CA TYR A 297 20.65 22.03 -3.59
C TYR A 297 20.99 21.65 -2.16
N ALA A 298 22.23 21.23 -1.94
CA ALA A 298 22.82 21.19 -0.62
C ALA A 298 23.15 22.62 -0.17
N THR A 299 22.90 22.93 1.11
CA THR A 299 23.45 24.08 1.81
C THR A 299 24.26 23.58 3.01
N THR A 300 24.88 24.48 3.78
CA THR A 300 25.83 24.10 4.84
C THR A 300 25.26 23.07 5.83
N ASN A 301 24.01 23.26 6.28
CA ASN A 301 23.37 22.40 7.28
C ASN A 301 21.99 21.85 6.85
N HIS A 302 21.50 22.24 5.68
CA HIS A 302 20.16 21.91 5.20
C HIS A 302 20.18 21.61 3.70
N THR A 303 19.04 21.18 3.18
CA THR A 303 18.76 21.15 1.75
C THR A 303 17.82 22.29 1.44
N ARG A 304 17.97 22.87 0.25
CA ARG A 304 17.02 23.84 -0.32
C ARG A 304 16.45 23.23 -1.59
N SER A 305 15.15 23.01 -1.62
CA SER A 305 14.41 22.54 -2.80
C SER A 305 13.47 23.62 -3.31
N VAL A 306 13.40 23.80 -4.63
CA VAL A 306 12.63 24.85 -5.30
C VAL A 306 11.56 24.20 -6.16
N TYR A 307 10.30 24.61 -5.96
CA TYR A 307 9.13 24.08 -6.62
C TYR A 307 8.46 25.18 -7.44
N MET A 308 8.24 24.95 -8.73
CA MET A 308 7.68 25.92 -9.66
C MET A 308 6.20 25.64 -9.89
N TYR A 309 5.40 26.70 -10.01
CA TYR A 309 4.00 26.56 -10.37
C TYR A 309 3.84 25.83 -11.71
N ASP A 310 2.89 24.90 -11.79
CA ASP A 310 2.65 24.07 -12.99
C ASP A 310 2.16 24.88 -14.21
N GLY A 311 1.65 26.09 -13.97
CA GLY A 311 1.10 26.97 -14.99
C GLY A 311 -0.35 26.66 -15.35
N THR A 312 -1.04 25.83 -14.57
CA THR A 312 -2.45 25.49 -14.80
C THR A 312 -3.32 26.75 -14.71
N HIS A 313 -4.20 26.95 -15.67
CA HIS A 313 -5.12 28.10 -15.66
C HIS A 313 -6.14 27.96 -14.51
N ARG A 314 -6.40 29.07 -13.81
CA ARG A 314 -7.29 29.10 -12.63
C ARG A 314 -8.42 30.10 -12.87
N PRO A 315 -9.69 29.70 -12.66
CA PRO A 315 -10.78 30.66 -12.67
C PRO A 315 -10.65 31.63 -11.48
N LYS A 316 -11.18 32.85 -11.62
CA LYS A 316 -11.34 33.76 -10.49
C LYS A 316 -12.38 33.19 -9.53
N CYS A 317 -11.99 33.01 -8.28
CA CYS A 317 -12.87 32.44 -7.25
C CYS A 317 -13.26 33.53 -6.27
N LYS A 318 -14.58 33.74 -6.09
CA LYS A 318 -15.12 34.73 -5.15
C LYS A 318 -15.13 34.17 -3.73
N TRP A 319 -13.96 33.86 -3.19
CA TRP A 319 -13.81 33.35 -1.82
C TRP A 319 -13.24 34.45 -0.94
N HIS A 320 -13.74 34.60 0.29
CA HIS A 320 -13.24 35.57 1.26
C HIS A 320 -11.95 35.05 1.93
N MET A 321 -10.93 34.79 1.13
CA MET A 321 -9.64 34.30 1.58
C MET A 321 -8.51 34.68 0.63
N ALA A 322 -7.27 34.59 1.11
CA ALA A 322 -6.10 34.90 0.30
C ALA A 322 -5.99 33.93 -0.91
N ASP A 323 -5.67 34.49 -2.08
CA ASP A 323 -5.49 33.72 -3.31
C ASP A 323 -4.00 33.38 -3.53
N PRO A 324 -3.62 32.09 -3.61
CA PRO A 324 -2.25 31.67 -3.91
C PRO A 324 -1.76 32.02 -5.32
N SER A 325 -2.61 32.54 -6.22
CA SER A 325 -2.27 32.81 -7.63
C SER A 325 -1.04 33.71 -7.87
N GLY A 326 -0.68 34.55 -6.91
CA GLY A 326 0.54 35.37 -6.95
C GLY A 326 1.85 34.63 -6.63
N ILE A 327 1.78 33.37 -6.17
CA ILE A 327 2.95 32.57 -5.83
C ILE A 327 3.49 31.90 -7.09
N ARG A 328 4.74 32.20 -7.44
CA ARG A 328 5.40 31.65 -8.64
C ARG A 328 6.22 30.42 -8.32
N HIS A 329 6.82 30.41 -7.13
CA HIS A 329 7.60 29.30 -6.64
C HIS A 329 7.52 29.18 -5.12
N VAL A 330 7.81 27.99 -4.64
CA VAL A 330 7.93 27.63 -3.24
C VAL A 330 9.33 27.11 -2.99
N GLU A 331 9.95 27.50 -1.89
CA GLU A 331 11.21 26.94 -1.42
C GLU A 331 10.98 26.13 -0.15
N VAL A 332 11.60 24.96 -0.05
CA VAL A 332 11.52 24.12 1.14
C VAL A 332 12.94 23.85 1.64
N TYR A 333 13.15 24.19 2.90
CA TYR A 333 14.38 23.97 3.64
C TYR A 333 14.20 22.79 4.60
N LYS A 334 15.02 21.75 4.45
CA LYS A 334 14.92 20.52 5.27
C LYS A 334 16.30 20.08 5.71
N LYS A 335 16.45 19.66 6.97
CA LYS A 335 17.68 19.00 7.43
C LYS A 335 17.72 17.56 6.87
N PRO A 336 18.80 17.15 6.16
CA PRO A 336 18.97 15.77 5.73
C PRO A 336 18.96 14.81 6.90
N ASP A 337 18.35 13.65 6.72
CA ASP A 337 18.39 12.57 7.71
C ASP A 337 18.44 11.21 6.99
N PRO A 338 19.61 10.77 6.50
CA PRO A 338 19.72 9.49 5.79
C PRO A 338 19.27 8.28 6.63
N ASN A 339 19.41 8.38 7.96
CA ASN A 339 19.05 7.34 8.93
C ASN A 339 17.65 7.58 9.52
N LEU A 340 16.79 8.29 8.79
CA LEU A 340 15.42 8.62 9.23
C LEU A 340 14.65 7.38 9.69
N TRP A 341 14.91 6.24 9.06
CA TRP A 341 14.22 4.97 9.28
C TRP A 341 14.83 4.11 10.39
N ASP A 342 16.04 4.42 10.84
CA ASP A 342 16.76 3.59 11.82
C ASP A 342 16.44 3.96 13.27
N LYS A 343 15.81 5.11 13.53
CA LYS A 343 15.53 5.57 14.90
C LYS A 343 14.21 4.97 15.40
N GLU A 344 14.24 4.33 16.56
CA GLU A 344 13.09 3.64 17.18
C GLU A 344 11.94 4.58 17.56
N ASP A 345 12.24 5.88 17.76
CA ASP A 345 11.25 6.89 18.09
C ASP A 345 10.86 7.71 16.85
N LEU A 346 9.60 7.53 16.41
CA LEU A 346 9.00 8.19 15.27
C LEU A 346 8.48 9.61 15.62
N THR A 347 8.31 9.92 16.91
CA THR A 347 7.51 11.04 17.41
C THR A 347 7.91 12.46 16.97
N HIS A 348 9.12 12.70 16.46
CA HIS A 348 9.51 13.98 15.84
C HIS A 348 10.57 13.79 14.75
N LYS A 349 10.15 13.41 13.55
CA LYS A 349 11.07 13.26 12.41
C LYS A 349 10.70 14.23 11.28
N GLY A 350 11.67 15.01 10.82
CA GLY A 350 11.54 15.92 9.67
C GLY A 350 10.74 17.20 9.92
N ARG A 351 11.42 18.26 10.41
CA ARG A 351 10.92 19.64 10.29
C ARG A 351 11.37 20.23 8.97
N SER A 352 10.41 20.76 8.21
CA SER A 352 10.68 21.52 6.99
C SER A 352 10.21 22.96 7.16
N LEU A 353 11.04 23.92 6.75
CA LEU A 353 10.67 25.33 6.68
C LEU A 353 10.32 25.68 5.23
N ILE A 354 9.15 26.26 5.01
CA ILE A 354 8.66 26.67 3.70
C ILE A 354 8.84 28.17 3.52
N SER A 355 9.33 28.59 2.35
CA SER A 355 9.26 29.97 1.89
C SER A 355 8.44 30.15 0.62
N LEU A 356 7.64 31.21 0.58
CA LEU A 356 6.78 31.57 -0.55
C LEU A 356 7.32 32.84 -1.21
N ASN A 357 7.67 32.78 -2.50
CA ASN A 357 8.29 33.89 -3.24
C ASN A 357 9.48 34.55 -2.48
N ALA A 358 10.24 33.78 -1.70
CA ALA A 358 11.35 34.25 -0.87
C ALA A 358 11.01 35.32 0.21
N LYS A 359 9.74 35.44 0.64
CA LYS A 359 9.30 36.51 1.57
C LYS A 359 8.63 36.05 2.88
N ALA A 360 8.24 34.79 3.00
CA ALA A 360 7.57 34.25 4.20
C ALA A 360 8.27 32.98 4.69
N HIS A 361 8.19 32.66 5.99
CA HIS A 361 8.64 31.39 6.55
C HIS A 361 7.48 30.70 7.30
N LEU A 362 7.14 29.47 6.91
CA LEU A 362 6.16 28.60 7.59
C LEU A 362 6.85 27.30 8.02
N GLY A 363 6.63 26.88 9.26
CA GLY A 363 7.12 25.60 9.77
C GLY A 363 6.14 24.46 9.47
N CYS A 364 6.68 23.33 9.02
CA CYS A 364 5.95 22.11 8.75
C CYS A 364 6.55 20.96 9.54
N GLU A 365 5.69 20.19 10.19
CA GLU A 365 6.05 18.96 10.86
C GLU A 365 5.48 17.79 10.06
N MET A 366 6.22 16.69 9.96
CA MET A 366 5.62 15.43 9.53
C MET A 366 4.62 15.00 10.58
N LEU A 367 3.36 14.84 10.17
CA LEU A 367 2.37 14.19 11.01
C LEU A 367 2.62 12.70 10.89
N GLN A 368 3.17 12.12 11.95
CA GLN A 368 3.03 10.69 12.19
C GLN A 368 1.90 10.56 13.21
N GLU A 369 0.86 9.80 12.88
CA GLU A 369 -0.17 9.45 13.85
C GLU A 369 0.55 8.88 15.08
N LYS A 370 0.50 9.60 16.19
CA LYS A 370 0.79 9.00 17.48
C LYS A 370 -0.22 7.88 17.63
N SER A 371 0.24 6.63 17.67
CA SER A 371 -0.45 5.64 18.48
C SER A 371 -0.53 6.27 19.87
N ILE A 372 -1.73 6.75 20.24
CA ILE A 372 -1.99 7.33 21.55
C ILE A 372 -1.52 6.27 22.55
N PRO A 373 -0.52 6.56 23.42
CA PRO A 373 -0.28 5.69 24.54
C PRO A 373 -1.56 5.76 25.35
N ALA A 374 -2.31 4.66 25.43
CA ALA A 374 -3.33 4.52 26.43
C ALA A 374 -2.61 4.66 27.76
N SER A 375 -2.68 5.86 28.34
CA SER A 375 -2.14 6.18 29.64
C SER A 375 -2.76 5.20 30.61
N ALA A 376 -1.92 4.31 31.12
CA ALA A 376 -2.23 3.50 32.26
C ALA A 376 -2.50 4.42 33.47
N THR A 377 -3.49 4.00 34.25
CA THR A 377 -3.61 4.01 35.71
C THR A 377 -4.72 4.85 36.32
N PRO A 378 -5.25 4.42 37.48
CA PRO A 378 -5.25 3.07 38.07
C PRO A 378 -6.51 2.27 37.74
#